data_AF-A0A257M628-F1
#
_entry.id   AF-A0A257M628-F1
#
_cell.length_a   1.000
_cell.length_b   1.000
_cell.length_c   1.000
_cell.angle_alpha   90.00
_cell.angle_beta   90.00
_cell.angle_gamma   90.00
#
_symmetry.space_group_name_H-M   'P 1'
#
loop_
_entity.id
_entity.type
_entity.pdbx_description
1 polymer ?
#
loop_
_entity_poly.entity_id
_entity_poly.type
_entity_poly.pdbx_seq_one_letter_code
_entity_poly.pdbx_strand_id
1 'polypeptide(L)'
;MKSLIVSAAALTGLVSADPMPLIPLPASVKPMEGAFEFSAATAIRFDRSVKTEMELFATDLQARTGSAPKTAAEELEILLPS
;
A
#
# COMPACT_ATOMS: atom_id res chain seq x y z
N MET A 1 20.17 36.80 -25.62
CA MET A 1 19.39 35.56 -25.51
C MET A 1 19.90 34.82 -24.28
N LYS A 2 19.28 35.02 -23.12
CA LYS A 2 19.72 34.50 -21.82
C LYS A 2 18.61 33.62 -21.25
N SER A 3 18.99 32.37 -21.01
CA SER A 3 18.28 31.29 -20.32
C SER A 3 17.24 31.76 -19.29
N LEU A 4 15.98 31.37 -19.49
CA LEU A 4 14.87 31.59 -18.55
C LEU A 4 13.89 30.39 -18.54
N ILE A 5 14.40 29.16 -18.55
CA ILE A 5 13.56 27.96 -18.35
C ILE A 5 14.29 26.95 -17.45
N VAL A 6 14.50 27.29 -16.18
CA VAL A 6 14.83 26.29 -15.14
C VAL A 6 14.28 26.79 -13.81
N SER A 7 13.03 26.47 -13.45
CA SER A 7 12.54 26.66 -12.07
C SER A 7 11.26 25.88 -11.70
N ALA A 8 10.61 25.16 -12.62
CA ALA A 8 9.34 24.48 -12.28
C ALA A 8 9.49 23.11 -11.57
N ALA A 9 10.72 22.58 -11.40
CA ALA A 9 10.95 21.22 -10.93
C ALA A 9 11.14 21.06 -9.39
N ALA A 10 11.05 22.13 -8.60
CA ALA A 10 11.41 22.11 -7.18
C ALA A 10 10.21 22.10 -6.19
N LEU A 11 8.99 21.85 -6.67
CA LEU A 11 7.76 21.92 -5.85
C LEU A 11 7.08 20.57 -5.60
N THR A 12 7.70 19.44 -5.94
CA THR A 12 7.29 18.14 -5.39
C THR A 12 7.79 18.04 -3.95
N GLY A 13 7.26 18.90 -3.09
CA GLY A 13 7.46 18.83 -1.66
C GLY A 13 7.09 17.42 -1.19
N LEU A 14 8.00 16.83 -0.42
CA LEU A 14 7.79 15.60 0.31
C LEU A 14 6.60 15.81 1.23
N VAL A 15 5.40 15.47 0.77
CA VAL A 15 4.24 15.26 1.63
C VAL A 15 4.57 14.02 2.44
N SER A 16 5.20 14.22 3.60
CA SER A 16 5.23 13.22 4.64
C SER A 16 3.82 13.20 5.23
N ALA A 17 3.03 12.19 4.87
CA ALA A 17 1.72 12.00 5.49
C ALA A 17 1.92 11.75 6.99
N ASP A 18 1.23 12.53 7.84
CA ASP A 18 1.20 12.25 9.27
C ASP A 18 0.63 10.84 9.51
N PRO A 19 1.24 10.02 10.39
CA PRO A 19 0.78 8.67 10.64
C PRO A 19 -0.65 8.70 11.18
N MET A 20 -1.52 7.87 10.58
CA MET A 20 -2.92 7.80 10.97
C MET A 20 -3.04 7.40 12.45
N PRO A 21 -3.85 8.11 13.26
CA PRO A 21 -3.98 7.80 14.68
C PRO A 21 -4.65 6.42 14.87
N LEU A 22 -3.96 5.50 15.55
CA LEU A 22 -4.49 4.17 15.87
C LEU A 22 -5.32 4.20 17.15
N ILE A 23 -6.57 3.74 17.08
CA ILE A 23 -7.50 3.69 18.22
C ILE A 23 -8.23 2.34 18.21
N PRO A 24 -8.13 1.52 19.28
CA PRO A 24 -7.29 1.71 20.45
C PRO A 24 -5.79 1.56 20.13
N LEU A 25 -4.94 2.06 21.01
CA LEU A 25 -3.49 1.91 20.85
C LEU A 25 -3.10 0.42 20.98
N PRO A 26 -2.30 -0.13 20.04
CA PRO A 26 -1.72 -1.46 20.20
C PRO A 26 -0.84 -1.53 21.46
N ALA A 27 -0.71 -2.71 22.05
CA ALA A 27 0.12 -2.92 23.24
C ALA A 27 1.60 -2.55 23.00
N SER A 28 2.09 -2.69 21.77
CA SER A 28 3.43 -2.27 21.36
C SER A 28 3.47 -1.97 19.86
N VAL A 29 4.22 -0.95 19.47
CA VAL A 29 4.50 -0.58 18.07
C VAL A 29 6.00 -0.32 17.94
N LYS A 30 6.64 -0.91 16.92
CA LYS A 30 8.04 -0.64 16.57
C LYS A 30 8.08 0.01 15.18
N PRO A 31 8.27 1.35 15.10
CA PRO A 31 8.48 2.02 13.83
C PRO A 31 9.74 1.51 13.14
N MET A 32 9.69 1.38 11.82
CA MET A 32 10.81 0.99 10.97
C MET A 32 11.01 2.04 9.88
N GLU A 33 12.20 2.10 9.31
CA GLU A 33 12.49 2.98 8.17
C GLU A 33 11.78 2.46 6.91
N GLY A 34 11.27 3.40 6.09
CA GLY A 34 10.61 3.12 4.83
C GLY A 34 9.11 3.44 4.85
N ALA A 35 8.48 3.31 3.67
CA ALA A 35 7.05 3.46 3.48
C ALA A 35 6.56 2.35 2.55
N PHE A 36 5.31 1.92 2.74
CA PHE A 36 4.65 1.00 1.85
C PHE A 36 3.74 1.77 0.89
N GLU A 37 4.07 1.77 -0.40
CA GLU A 37 3.23 2.37 -1.43
C GLU A 37 2.12 1.40 -1.84
N PHE A 38 0.88 1.79 -1.59
CA PHE A 38 -0.30 1.03 -2.02
C PHE A 38 -0.77 1.53 -3.39
N SER A 39 -1.00 0.61 -4.33
CA SER A 39 -1.48 0.92 -5.68
C SER A 39 -2.40 -0.17 -6.22
N ALA A 40 -2.98 0.03 -7.40
CA ALA A 40 -3.77 -0.98 -8.09
C ALA A 40 -2.98 -2.24 -8.49
N ALA A 41 -1.64 -2.19 -8.44
CA ALA A 41 -0.78 -3.36 -8.65
C ALA A 41 -0.62 -4.21 -7.39
N THR A 42 -0.95 -3.67 -6.21
CA THR A 42 -0.86 -4.38 -4.93
C THR A 42 -1.89 -5.51 -4.87
N ALA A 43 -1.45 -6.67 -4.38
CA ALA A 43 -2.30 -7.84 -4.18
C ALA A 43 -2.40 -8.23 -2.71
N ILE A 44 -3.59 -8.66 -2.27
CA ILE A 44 -3.80 -9.26 -0.96
C ILE A 44 -3.48 -10.74 -1.07
N ARG A 45 -2.48 -11.17 -0.30
CA ARG A 45 -2.16 -12.58 -0.08
C ARG A 45 -2.94 -13.10 1.13
N PHE A 46 -3.56 -14.26 1.00
CA PHE A 46 -4.39 -14.84 2.05
C PHE A 46 -4.38 -16.37 2.02
N ASP A 47 -4.51 -16.98 3.19
CA ASP A 47 -4.81 -18.41 3.33
C ASP A 47 -6.30 -18.65 3.07
N ARG A 48 -6.66 -19.81 2.50
CA ARG A 48 -8.06 -20.14 2.18
C ARG A 48 -8.99 -20.13 3.39
N SER A 49 -8.48 -20.43 4.58
CA SER A 49 -9.23 -20.41 5.85
C SER A 49 -9.78 -19.03 6.21
N VAL A 50 -9.19 -17.95 5.70
CA VAL A 50 -9.58 -16.56 5.97
C VAL A 50 -10.13 -15.84 4.73
N LYS A 51 -10.66 -16.61 3.76
CA LYS A 51 -11.17 -16.08 2.50
C LYS A 51 -12.27 -15.04 2.71
N THR A 52 -13.20 -15.30 3.63
CA THR A 52 -14.34 -14.41 3.89
C THR A 52 -13.87 -13.05 4.42
N GLU A 53 -12.91 -13.06 5.35
CA GLU A 53 -12.31 -11.86 5.92
C GLU A 53 -11.55 -11.07 4.85
N MET A 54 -10.84 -11.77 3.96
CA MET A 54 -10.15 -11.14 2.84
C MET A 54 -11.14 -10.47 1.86
N GLU A 55 -12.26 -11.11 1.54
CA GLU A 55 -13.29 -10.53 0.66
C GLU A 55 -13.92 -9.26 1.26
N LEU A 56 -14.17 -9.27 2.58
CA LEU A 56 -14.64 -8.09 3.31
C LEU A 56 -13.61 -6.95 3.25
N PHE A 57 -12.34 -7.27 3.53
CA PHE A 57 -11.26 -6.28 3.49
C PHE A 57 -11.04 -5.71 2.09
N ALA A 58 -11.09 -6.54 1.04
CA ALA A 58 -10.95 -6.09 -0.34
C ALA A 58 -12.08 -5.13 -0.75
N THR A 59 -13.30 -5.40 -0.30
CA THR A 59 -14.47 -4.53 -0.53
C THR A 59 -14.28 -3.17 0.14
N ASP A 60 -13.87 -3.15 1.40
CA ASP A 60 -13.60 -1.92 2.14
C ASP A 60 -12.47 -1.10 1.52
N LEU A 61 -11.40 -1.77 1.06
CA LEU A 61 -10.31 -1.11 0.34
C LEU A 61 -10.79 -0.49 -0.97
N GLN A 62 -11.60 -1.20 -1.75
CA GLN A 62 -12.17 -0.65 -2.98
C GLN A 62 -13.02 0.60 -2.69
N ALA A 63 -13.86 0.55 -1.65
CA ALA A 63 -14.71 1.68 -1.28
C ALA A 63 -13.89 2.93 -0.88
N ARG A 64 -12.72 2.75 -0.25
CA ARG A 64 -11.88 3.84 0.24
C ARG A 64 -10.84 4.35 -0.77
N THR A 65 -10.39 3.49 -1.68
CA THR A 65 -9.31 3.81 -2.63
C THR A 65 -9.81 3.95 -4.07
N GLY A 66 -11.07 3.61 -4.34
CA GLY A 66 -11.69 3.64 -5.67
C GLY A 66 -11.24 2.50 -6.60
N SER A 67 -10.32 1.64 -6.16
CA SER A 67 -9.79 0.53 -6.95
C SER A 67 -9.82 -0.76 -6.17
N ALA A 68 -10.32 -1.84 -6.78
CA ALA A 68 -10.31 -3.15 -6.15
C ALA A 68 -8.87 -3.70 -6.12
N PRO A 69 -8.35 -4.12 -4.96
CA PRO A 69 -7.06 -4.79 -4.90
C PRO A 69 -7.13 -6.15 -5.60
N LYS A 70 -6.01 -6.59 -6.17
CA LYS A 70 -5.91 -7.96 -6.68
C LYS A 70 -5.89 -8.93 -5.51
N THR A 71 -6.37 -10.16 -5.73
CA THR A 71 -6.29 -11.22 -4.72
C THR A 71 -5.39 -12.33 -5.26
N ALA A 72 -4.50 -12.82 -4.39
CA ALA A 72 -3.64 -13.95 -4.67
C ALA A 72 -3.82 -14.95 -3.54
N ALA A 73 -4.65 -15.98 -3.77
CA ALA A 73 -4.64 -17.15 -2.90
C ALA A 73 -3.23 -17.74 -2.95
N GLU A 74 -2.75 -18.28 -1.83
CA GLU A 74 -1.38 -18.74 -1.64
C GLU A 74 -1.00 -20.02 -2.44
N GLU A 75 -1.39 -20.09 -3.71
CA GLU A 75 -1.04 -21.13 -4.69
C GLU A 75 -0.06 -20.61 -5.75
N LEU A 76 0.56 -19.44 -5.54
CA LEU A 76 1.78 -19.10 -6.26
C LEU A 76 2.89 -19.99 -5.73
N GLU A 77 2.95 -21.22 -6.27
CA GLU A 77 4.12 -22.09 -6.25
C GLU A 77 5.34 -21.19 -6.41
N ILE A 78 6.18 -21.16 -5.37
CA ILE A 78 7.45 -20.48 -5.45
C ILE A 78 8.24 -21.24 -6.53
N LEU A 79 8.18 -20.78 -7.78
CA LEU A 79 9.15 -21.15 -8.81
C LEU A 79 10.46 -20.49 -8.42
N LEU A 80 11.12 -21.04 -7.39
CA LEU A 80 12.52 -20.79 -7.11
C LEU A 80 13.29 -21.36 -8.31
N PRO A 81 14.04 -20.54 -9.08
CA PRO A 81 15.08 -21.09 -9.92
C PRO A 81 16.10 -21.79 -9.01
N SER A 82 16.33 -23.07 -9.28
CA SER A 82 17.38 -23.89 -8.66
C SER A 82 18.77 -23.33 -8.90
#